data_AF-A0A3D4EZG0-F1
#
_entry.id   AF-A0A3D4EZG0-F1
#
_cell.length_a   1.000
_cell.length_b   1.000
_cell.length_c   1.000
_cell.angle_alpha   90.00
_cell.angle_beta   90.00
_cell.angle_gamma   90.00
#
_symmetry.space_group_name_H-M   'P 1'
#
loop_
_entity.id
_entity.type
_entity.pdbx_description
1 polymer ?
#
loop_
_entity_poly.entity_id
_entity_poly.type
_entity_poly.pdbx_seq_one_letter_code
_entity_poly.pdbx_strand_id
1 'polypeptide(L)'
;MITKSLKKPLVRLLTIFAAGNPFIQAYESTLIDTHVHLWHLDRPEGVYWIPKDSRALFRSFMPEDHEAIAKKNGVNGVVVVQAGQHLPDNQWNLDVTAHNKTLYRGVVGNLSQVIGTDRFQPLFDKLCQDDRYLGYRISGRTKKTLTEEFYRDLNETARRGKTVDMLIGNYTLEDAADIADRIPNLKIIINHFGGVSLDGNPLVASWVEKFRVVAKHPNVFCKVSALFGRVKSQPAPLDLTFYKPILDLALECFGEDRIIFGSDWPVTRTTADYASLLKLTRDYFEKKAPSVSLKLFSSNAKKFYDLEDIQIDPGTKKLPLSGKSFLINGRNAFIILPKKVAKKIPWVWYAPTLPGLPAKSEVWMFQRFLAEGIAIAGIDVGESYGSQDGRKGFSELYEYLTRQQNFAKKPCLLARSRGGLMLYNWAVEHPGKVGGVAGIYPVCNLESYPGIARAAGAYHMTKDELKATLHENNPTERLQPLATAKVPIFHIHGDNDKVVPYHLNTQILVERYLKYGGPAEVELVENQGHNMWTGWFESETLTRFVVDRALGKPWQNSSRK
;
A
#
# COMPACT_ATOMS: atom_id res chain seq x y z
N MET A 1 -28.08 -72.13 5.36
CA MET A 1 -28.38 -71.63 4.00
C MET A 1 -29.61 -70.73 4.10
N ILE A 2 -29.42 -69.43 4.29
CA ILE A 2 -29.65 -68.37 3.28
C ILE A 2 -31.05 -68.42 2.67
N THR A 3 -31.95 -67.60 3.22
CA THR A 3 -32.79 -66.59 2.54
C THR A 3 -33.95 -66.23 3.47
N LYS A 4 -34.16 -64.94 3.75
CA LYS A 4 -35.48 -64.41 4.08
C LYS A 4 -35.48 -62.90 3.92
N SER A 5 -36.06 -62.47 2.80
CA SER A 5 -36.73 -61.19 2.67
C SER A 5 -37.88 -61.12 3.68
N LEU A 6 -38.10 -59.96 4.31
CA LEU A 6 -39.40 -59.27 4.32
C LEU A 6 -39.36 -57.96 5.13
N LYS A 7 -39.80 -56.90 4.43
CA LYS A 7 -40.52 -55.66 4.79
C LYS A 7 -40.58 -55.17 6.26
N LYS A 8 -40.35 -53.85 6.38
CA LYS A 8 -40.48 -52.90 7.51
C LYS A 8 -41.65 -53.16 8.49
N PRO A 9 -41.53 -52.61 9.72
CA PRO A 9 -42.45 -51.53 10.10
C PRO A 9 -41.79 -50.32 10.79
N LEU A 10 -42.57 -49.23 10.79
CA LEU A 10 -42.38 -47.90 11.39
C LEU A 10 -42.00 -47.92 12.88
N VAL A 11 -41.09 -47.03 13.29
CA VAL A 11 -41.13 -46.40 14.63
C VAL A 11 -40.84 -44.90 14.48
N ARG A 12 -41.77 -44.09 15.01
CA ARG A 12 -41.75 -42.63 15.11
C ARG A 12 -40.49 -42.16 15.84
N LEU A 13 -39.75 -41.22 15.24
CA LEU A 13 -38.78 -40.40 15.98
C LEU A 13 -39.44 -39.07 16.35
N LEU A 14 -39.47 -38.77 17.64
CA LEU A 14 -39.90 -37.49 18.19
C LEU A 14 -38.96 -36.37 17.71
N THR A 15 -39.56 -35.32 17.19
CA THR A 15 -38.93 -34.04 16.89
C THR A 15 -38.57 -33.33 18.19
N ILE A 16 -37.29 -33.11 18.45
CA ILE A 16 -36.82 -32.09 19.39
C ILE A 16 -36.37 -30.90 18.55
N PHE A 17 -37.15 -29.81 18.59
CA PHE A 17 -36.74 -28.52 18.05
C PHE A 17 -35.65 -27.93 18.97
N ALA A 18 -34.41 -27.94 18.50
CA ALA A 18 -33.41 -26.98 18.93
C ALA A 18 -33.23 -25.97 17.79
N ALA A 19 -33.85 -24.80 17.92
CA ALA A 19 -33.62 -23.66 17.05
C ALA A 19 -32.19 -23.14 17.31
N GLY A 20 -31.22 -23.74 16.63
CA GLY A 20 -29.84 -23.26 16.55
C GLY A 20 -29.73 -22.22 15.44
N ASN A 21 -29.47 -20.99 15.82
CA ASN A 21 -29.19 -19.85 14.94
C ASN A 21 -27.98 -20.19 14.04
N PRO A 22 -28.09 -20.17 12.69
CA PRO A 22 -26.94 -20.45 11.84
C PRO A 22 -26.17 -19.15 11.54
N PHE A 23 -24.84 -19.24 11.54
CA PHE A 23 -23.86 -18.20 11.15
C PHE A 23 -23.59 -17.07 12.15
N ILE A 24 -22.81 -17.37 13.19
CA ILE A 24 -21.69 -16.49 13.57
C ILE A 24 -20.43 -17.34 13.48
N GLN A 25 -19.81 -17.35 12.30
CA GLN A 25 -18.41 -17.67 12.21
C GLN A 25 -17.71 -16.50 12.92
N ALA A 26 -17.15 -16.76 14.11
CA ALA A 26 -16.39 -15.79 14.86
C ALA A 26 -15.20 -15.34 14.00
N TYR A 27 -15.37 -14.26 13.24
CA TYR A 27 -14.25 -13.46 12.80
C TYR A 27 -13.59 -12.97 14.08
N GLU A 28 -12.42 -13.50 14.42
CA GLU A 28 -11.52 -12.75 15.30
C GLU A 28 -11.31 -11.40 14.62
N SER A 29 -12.01 -10.37 15.10
CA SER A 29 -11.94 -9.04 14.51
C SER A 29 -10.50 -8.56 14.66
N THR A 30 -9.76 -8.45 13.55
CA THR A 30 -8.42 -7.88 13.54
C THR A 30 -8.41 -6.57 14.31
N LEU A 31 -7.50 -6.40 15.28
CA LEU A 31 -7.32 -5.15 16.02
C LEU A 31 -5.96 -4.54 15.64
N ILE A 32 -6.01 -3.33 15.08
CA ILE A 32 -4.83 -2.53 14.72
C ILE A 32 -4.76 -1.33 15.66
N ASP A 33 -3.71 -1.26 16.47
CA ASP A 33 -3.39 -0.09 17.28
C ASP A 33 -2.54 0.90 16.46
N THR A 34 -3.11 2.04 16.09
CA THR A 34 -2.42 3.00 15.22
C THR A 34 -1.64 4.10 15.93
N HIS A 35 -1.47 3.99 17.26
CA HIS A 35 -0.75 5.00 18.03
C HIS A 35 0.03 4.39 19.20
N VAL A 36 1.20 3.85 18.89
CA VAL A 36 2.14 3.28 19.88
C VAL A 36 3.47 4.02 19.79
N HIS A 37 4.08 4.29 20.94
CA HIS A 37 5.40 4.88 21.04
C HIS A 37 6.40 3.86 21.60
N LEU A 38 7.60 3.84 21.02
CA LEU A 38 8.73 3.08 21.53
C LEU A 38 9.89 4.05 21.77
N TRP A 39 10.68 3.81 22.80
CA TRP A 39 11.90 4.56 23.06
C TRP A 39 12.86 3.82 23.98
N HIS A 40 14.13 4.20 23.88
CA HIS A 40 15.19 3.71 24.75
C HIS A 40 15.92 4.91 25.36
N LEU A 41 16.06 4.94 26.69
CA LEU A 41 16.62 6.10 27.40
C LEU A 41 18.12 6.29 27.16
N ASP A 42 18.88 5.22 26.94
CA ASP A 42 20.34 5.30 26.73
C ASP A 42 20.73 5.77 25.33
N ARG A 43 19.77 6.10 24.47
CA ARG A 43 20.07 6.64 23.14
C ARG A 43 20.62 8.06 23.27
N PRO A 44 21.60 8.46 22.44
CA PRO A 44 22.10 9.84 22.43
C PRO A 44 21.01 10.88 22.22
N GLU A 45 19.98 10.57 21.44
CA GLU A 45 18.82 11.44 21.24
C GLU A 45 17.92 11.55 22.47
N GLY A 46 17.87 10.49 23.30
CA GLY A 46 17.01 10.40 24.48
C GLY A 46 15.52 10.66 24.21
N VAL A 47 14.77 11.00 25.27
CA VAL A 47 13.39 11.49 25.17
C VAL A 47 13.22 12.70 26.10
N TYR A 48 13.23 13.90 25.52
CA TYR A 48 13.37 15.14 26.29
C TYR A 48 12.12 15.59 27.06
N TRP A 49 10.93 15.14 26.66
CA TRP A 49 9.66 15.59 27.25
C TRP A 49 9.23 14.78 28.47
N ILE A 50 9.91 13.67 28.79
CA ILE A 50 9.58 12.81 29.93
C ILE A 50 10.33 13.31 31.17
N PRO A 51 9.62 13.71 32.25
CA PRO A 51 10.24 14.06 33.52
C PRO A 51 11.02 12.88 34.12
N LYS A 52 12.23 13.13 34.65
CA LYS A 52 13.11 12.08 35.21
C LYS A 52 12.53 11.35 36.42
N ASP A 53 11.60 11.98 37.12
CA ASP A 53 10.89 11.45 38.28
C ASP A 53 9.58 10.72 37.92
N SER A 54 9.23 10.66 36.63
CA SER A 54 8.04 9.97 36.16
C SER A 54 8.16 8.45 36.37
N ARG A 55 7.50 7.95 37.41
CA ARG A 55 7.42 6.50 37.68
C ARG A 55 6.76 5.71 36.55
N ALA A 56 5.83 6.35 35.83
CA ALA A 56 5.10 5.70 34.75
C ALA A 56 5.91 5.64 33.46
N LEU A 57 6.65 6.69 33.10
CA LEU A 57 7.24 6.85 31.76
C LEU A 57 8.76 6.91 31.72
N PHE A 58 9.46 7.20 32.83
CA PHE A 58 10.93 7.32 32.82
C PHE A 58 11.61 5.94 32.91
N ARG A 59 11.41 5.15 31.85
CA ARG A 59 12.10 3.89 31.55
C ARG A 59 12.08 3.66 30.04
N SER A 60 12.89 2.73 29.53
CA SER A 60 12.77 2.27 28.14
C SER A 60 11.46 1.48 27.95
N PHE A 61 10.83 1.67 26.80
CA PHE A 61 9.71 0.86 26.31
C PHE A 61 10.07 0.34 24.93
N MET A 62 10.38 -0.95 24.90
CA MET A 62 10.91 -1.65 23.75
C MET A 62 9.86 -2.61 23.17
N PRO A 63 10.09 -3.17 21.97
CA PRO A 63 9.15 -4.10 21.37
C PRO A 63 8.71 -5.23 22.29
N GLU A 64 9.60 -5.76 23.12
CA GLU A 64 9.32 -6.86 24.05
C GLU A 64 8.27 -6.47 25.11
N ASP A 65 8.33 -5.23 25.61
CA ASP A 65 7.33 -4.68 26.53
C ASP A 65 5.96 -4.55 25.85
N HIS A 66 5.97 -4.05 24.61
CA HIS A 66 4.76 -3.82 23.83
C HIS A 66 4.11 -5.13 23.37
N GLU A 67 4.89 -6.11 22.90
CA GLU A 67 4.41 -7.40 22.41
C GLU A 67 3.62 -8.15 23.49
N ALA A 68 4.04 -8.05 24.75
CA ALA A 68 3.28 -8.59 25.87
C ALA A 68 1.90 -7.92 26.03
N ILE A 69 1.83 -6.59 25.86
CA ILE A 69 0.59 -5.82 25.91
C ILE A 69 -0.29 -6.15 24.70
N ALA A 70 0.27 -6.20 23.50
CA ALA A 70 -0.43 -6.55 22.27
C ALA A 70 -1.08 -7.94 22.38
N LYS A 71 -0.30 -8.95 22.79
CA LYS A 71 -0.77 -10.33 22.97
C LYS A 71 -1.90 -10.42 23.99
N LYS A 72 -1.75 -9.77 25.15
CA LYS A 72 -2.77 -9.81 26.23
C LYS A 72 -4.12 -9.21 25.79
N ASN A 73 -4.11 -8.29 24.82
CA ASN A 73 -5.29 -7.56 24.39
C ASN A 73 -5.77 -7.93 22.98
N GLY A 74 -5.19 -8.98 22.37
CA GLY A 74 -5.58 -9.45 21.03
C GLY A 74 -5.26 -8.46 19.92
N VAL A 75 -4.20 -7.66 20.05
CA VAL A 75 -3.74 -6.73 19.00
C VAL A 75 -2.95 -7.51 17.96
N ASN A 76 -3.32 -7.36 16.69
CA ASN A 76 -2.72 -8.09 15.56
C ASN A 76 -1.95 -7.17 14.60
N GLY A 77 -2.01 -5.85 14.80
CA GLY A 77 -1.28 -4.87 14.00
C GLY A 77 -0.99 -3.60 14.80
N VAL A 78 0.14 -2.97 14.52
CA VAL A 78 0.64 -1.81 15.25
C VAL A 78 1.24 -0.81 14.28
N VAL A 79 0.89 0.47 14.45
CA VAL A 79 1.62 1.59 13.88
C VAL A 79 2.39 2.29 14.99
N VAL A 80 3.72 2.29 14.88
CA VAL A 80 4.60 3.03 15.79
C VAL A 80 4.66 4.49 15.33
N VAL A 81 4.30 5.42 16.21
CA VAL A 81 4.42 6.85 15.99
C VAL A 81 5.66 7.35 16.72
N GLN A 82 6.45 8.22 16.08
CA GLN A 82 7.65 8.76 16.70
C GLN A 82 7.39 9.37 18.09
N ALA A 83 8.26 9.06 19.06
CA ALA A 83 8.14 9.57 20.43
C ALA A 83 8.86 10.90 20.66
N GLY A 84 10.03 11.09 20.03
CA GLY A 84 10.89 12.27 20.16
C GLY A 84 10.63 13.34 19.11
N GLN A 85 11.66 14.14 18.80
CA GLN A 85 11.69 15.06 17.64
C GLN A 85 12.99 14.92 16.85
N HIS A 86 13.82 13.92 17.16
CA HIS A 86 15.11 13.74 16.52
C HIS A 86 14.95 12.95 15.23
N LEU A 87 15.53 13.43 14.13
CA LEU A 87 15.44 12.76 12.82
C LEU A 87 15.97 11.31 12.82
N PRO A 88 17.01 10.93 13.60
CA PRO A 88 17.42 9.53 13.75
C PRO A 88 16.34 8.59 14.31
N ASP A 89 15.34 9.10 15.04
CA ASP A 89 14.24 8.29 15.59
C ASP A 89 13.44 7.57 14.50
N ASN A 90 13.41 8.14 13.29
CA ASN A 90 12.75 7.53 12.13
C ASN A 90 13.32 6.15 11.81
N GLN A 91 14.65 6.09 11.60
CA GLN A 91 15.32 4.85 11.24
C GLN A 91 15.35 3.90 12.44
N TRP A 92 15.56 4.43 13.64
CA TRP A 92 15.58 3.61 14.84
C TRP A 92 14.26 2.85 15.05
N ASN A 93 13.10 3.51 14.91
CA ASN A 93 11.80 2.84 15.02
C ASN A 93 11.60 1.75 13.95
N LEU A 94 12.08 1.98 12.72
CA LEU A 94 12.05 0.96 11.67
C LEU A 94 12.94 -0.24 12.03
N ASP A 95 14.13 0.01 12.59
CA ASP A 95 15.10 -1.03 12.90
C ASP A 95 14.63 -1.91 14.06
N VAL A 96 14.19 -1.31 15.18
CA VAL A 96 13.78 -2.07 16.37
C VAL A 96 12.50 -2.89 16.15
N THR A 97 11.70 -2.56 15.13
CA THR A 97 10.49 -3.31 14.80
C THR A 97 10.66 -4.32 13.66
N ALA A 98 11.87 -4.42 13.09
CA ALA A 98 12.12 -5.21 11.88
C ALA A 98 12.00 -6.73 12.07
N HIS A 99 12.13 -7.22 13.31
CA HIS A 99 12.02 -8.65 13.64
C HIS A 99 10.58 -9.18 13.53
N ASN A 100 9.57 -8.32 13.72
CA ASN A 100 8.17 -8.73 13.79
C ASN A 100 7.26 -7.84 12.92
N LYS A 101 7.45 -7.91 11.60
CA LYS A 101 6.70 -7.10 10.61
C LYS A 101 5.21 -7.43 10.51
N THR A 102 4.81 -8.61 11.01
CA THR A 102 3.40 -9.00 11.06
C THR A 102 2.65 -8.21 12.12
N LEU A 103 3.28 -7.97 13.28
CA LEU A 103 2.71 -7.12 14.32
C LEU A 103 2.99 -5.64 14.04
N TYR A 104 4.25 -5.27 13.77
CA TYR A 104 4.64 -3.89 13.50
C TYR A 104 4.49 -3.55 12.01
N ARG A 105 3.28 -3.10 11.69
CA ARG A 105 2.79 -2.93 10.32
C ARG A 105 3.26 -1.62 9.70
N GLY A 106 3.62 -0.63 10.52
CA GLY A 106 4.34 0.52 10.02
C GLY A 106 4.81 1.52 11.07
N VAL A 107 5.50 2.54 10.59
CA VAL A 107 6.09 3.63 11.36
C VAL A 107 5.64 4.96 10.78
N VAL A 108 5.09 5.82 11.63
CA VAL A 108 4.86 7.25 11.38
C VAL A 108 6.03 8.00 12.01
N GLY A 109 6.91 8.49 11.14
CA GLY A 109 8.12 9.20 11.52
C GLY A 109 7.92 10.68 11.84
N ASN A 110 8.97 11.47 11.68
CA ASN A 110 9.01 12.92 11.87
C ASN A 110 9.98 13.58 10.91
N LEU A 111 9.48 14.62 10.25
CA LEU A 111 10.21 15.47 9.33
C LEU A 111 10.05 16.96 9.66
N SER A 112 9.54 17.32 10.86
CA SER A 112 9.26 18.70 11.28
C SER A 112 10.46 19.66 11.12
N GLN A 113 11.70 19.18 11.25
CA GLN A 113 12.91 20.00 11.12
C GLN A 113 13.43 20.17 9.69
N VAL A 114 12.93 19.37 8.74
CA VAL A 114 13.42 19.36 7.35
C VAL A 114 12.35 19.69 6.33
N ILE A 115 11.07 19.58 6.69
CA ILE A 115 9.97 19.97 5.80
C ILE A 115 10.06 21.45 5.42
N GLY A 116 9.89 21.75 4.14
CA GLY A 116 10.10 23.06 3.55
C GLY A 116 11.58 23.43 3.37
N THR A 117 12.50 22.46 3.37
CA THR A 117 13.94 22.65 3.12
C THR A 117 14.44 21.68 2.05
N ASP A 118 15.65 21.90 1.54
CA ASP A 118 16.34 20.99 0.60
C ASP A 118 16.67 19.62 1.21
N ARG A 119 16.70 19.50 2.55
CA ARG A 119 16.94 18.25 3.27
C ARG A 119 15.74 17.31 3.34
N PHE A 120 14.54 17.76 2.96
CA PHE A 120 13.33 16.92 3.01
C PHE A 120 13.44 15.73 2.05
N GLN A 121 13.62 15.99 0.75
CA GLN A 121 13.57 14.96 -0.29
C GLN A 121 14.56 13.82 -0.06
N PRO A 122 15.86 14.07 0.25
CA PRO A 122 16.82 12.98 0.45
C PRO A 122 16.47 12.08 1.64
N LEU A 123 16.00 12.67 2.75
CA LEU A 123 15.61 11.90 3.94
C LEU A 123 14.31 11.14 3.68
N PHE A 124 13.33 11.79 3.05
CA PHE A 124 12.05 11.18 2.72
C PHE A 124 12.22 10.00 1.75
N ASP A 125 13.06 10.16 0.71
CA ASP A 125 13.40 9.11 -0.23
C ASP A 125 14.06 7.92 0.46
N LYS A 126 15.01 8.17 1.36
CA LYS A 126 15.68 7.12 2.15
C LYS A 126 14.67 6.34 3.00
N LEU A 127 13.82 7.03 3.75
CA LEU A 127 12.85 6.39 4.63
C LEU A 127 11.80 5.59 3.85
N CYS A 128 11.35 6.10 2.70
CA CYS A 128 10.41 5.40 1.82
C CYS A 128 10.98 4.13 1.16
N GLN A 129 12.27 3.81 1.32
CA GLN A 129 12.83 2.52 0.87
C GLN A 129 12.37 1.35 1.74
N ASP A 130 11.98 1.61 2.99
CA ASP A 130 11.29 0.64 3.83
C ASP A 130 9.79 0.86 3.69
N ASP A 131 9.06 -0.09 3.09
CA ASP A 131 7.64 0.13 2.85
C ASP A 131 6.81 0.17 4.16
N ARG A 132 7.40 -0.14 5.32
CA ARG A 132 6.79 0.11 6.64
C ARG A 132 6.77 1.59 7.01
N TYR A 133 7.54 2.45 6.35
CA TYR A 133 7.47 3.89 6.59
C TYR A 133 6.19 4.45 5.97
N LEU A 134 5.21 4.79 6.80
CA LEU A 134 3.85 5.14 6.36
C LEU A 134 3.70 6.63 6.07
N GLY A 135 4.55 7.45 6.67
CA GLY A 135 4.40 8.90 6.68
C GLY A 135 5.07 9.50 7.90
N TYR A 136 4.64 10.70 8.29
CA TYR A 136 5.22 11.39 9.43
C TYR A 136 4.20 12.22 10.21
N ARG A 137 4.47 12.38 11.50
CA ARG A 137 3.73 13.25 12.39
C ARG A 137 4.30 14.65 12.35
N ILE A 138 3.47 15.63 12.00
CA ILE A 138 3.79 17.05 12.22
C ILE A 138 3.36 17.43 13.64
N SER A 139 4.36 17.70 14.48
CA SER A 139 4.18 17.94 15.92
C SER A 139 5.11 19.01 16.47
N GLY A 140 6.32 19.13 15.93
CA GLY A 140 7.17 20.31 16.10
C GLY A 140 6.85 21.36 15.02
N ARG A 141 6.57 22.60 15.42
CA ARG A 141 6.47 23.74 14.50
C ARG A 141 7.74 24.57 14.59
N THR A 142 8.52 24.57 13.51
CA THR A 142 9.78 25.32 13.41
C THR A 142 9.59 26.69 12.77
N LYS A 143 8.52 26.87 11.97
CA LYS A 143 8.14 28.14 11.33
C LYS A 143 6.69 28.50 11.68
N LYS A 144 6.43 29.79 11.89
CA LYS A 144 5.08 30.28 12.24
C LYS A 144 4.06 30.11 11.10
N THR A 145 4.48 30.23 9.84
CA THR A 145 3.60 30.15 8.67
C THR A 145 3.82 28.86 7.88
N LEU A 146 2.77 28.38 7.21
CA LEU A 146 2.84 27.30 6.23
C LEU A 146 3.35 27.88 4.90
N THR A 147 4.62 27.66 4.57
CA THR A 147 5.24 28.26 3.37
C THR A 147 4.98 27.44 2.11
N GLU A 148 5.24 28.01 0.93
CA GLU A 148 5.10 27.29 -0.34
C GLU A 148 5.99 26.04 -0.42
N GLU A 149 7.19 26.08 0.16
CA GLU A 149 8.08 24.92 0.24
C GLU A 149 7.52 23.82 1.14
N PHE A 150 6.78 24.20 2.20
CA PHE A 150 6.08 23.24 3.05
C PHE A 150 4.99 22.52 2.26
N TYR A 151 4.20 23.26 1.48
CA TYR A 151 3.18 22.68 0.60
C TYR A 151 3.76 21.85 -0.54
N ARG A 152 4.92 22.22 -1.09
CA ARG A 152 5.65 21.40 -2.07
C ARG A 152 5.95 20.00 -1.51
N ASP A 153 6.47 19.94 -0.29
CA ASP A 153 6.86 18.68 0.35
C ASP A 153 5.63 17.84 0.77
N LEU A 154 4.53 18.49 1.16
CA LEU A 154 3.25 17.81 1.38
C LEU A 154 2.65 17.25 0.08
N ASN A 155 2.77 17.95 -1.05
CA ASN A 155 2.35 17.43 -2.34
C ASN A 155 3.16 16.20 -2.75
N GLU A 156 4.49 16.21 -2.54
CA GLU A 156 5.32 15.01 -2.75
C GLU A 156 4.90 13.87 -1.82
N THR A 157 4.53 14.17 -0.57
CA THR A 157 4.03 13.19 0.38
C THR A 157 2.74 12.53 -0.12
N ALA A 158 1.79 13.33 -0.60
CA ALA A 158 0.54 12.86 -1.21
C ALA A 158 0.81 12.02 -2.47
N ARG A 159 1.71 12.48 -3.35
CA ARG A 159 2.10 11.78 -4.58
C ARG A 159 2.71 10.40 -4.30
N ARG A 160 3.40 10.22 -3.17
CA ARG A 160 3.98 8.95 -2.72
C ARG A 160 2.98 8.06 -1.95
N GLY A 161 1.74 8.52 -1.78
CA GLY A 161 0.71 7.80 -1.02
C GLY A 161 0.95 7.74 0.49
N LYS A 162 1.88 8.56 1.02
CA LYS A 162 2.23 8.61 2.44
C LYS A 162 1.26 9.51 3.22
N THR A 163 1.19 9.33 4.53
CA THR A 163 0.22 10.00 5.40
C THR A 163 0.86 11.10 6.25
N VAL A 164 0.03 12.03 6.72
CA VAL A 164 0.42 13.03 7.72
C VAL A 164 -0.44 12.90 8.96
N ASP A 165 0.21 12.66 10.10
CA ASP A 165 -0.42 12.67 11.41
C ASP A 165 -0.28 14.06 12.02
N MET A 166 -1.38 14.77 12.26
CA MET A 166 -1.37 16.11 12.83
C MET A 166 -1.59 16.07 14.33
N LEU A 167 -0.56 16.48 15.08
CA LEU A 167 -0.70 16.73 16.52
C LEU A 167 -1.10 18.19 16.73
N ILE A 168 -2.34 18.41 17.15
CA ILE A 168 -2.87 19.73 17.49
C ILE A 168 -2.22 20.23 18.78
N GLY A 169 -1.83 21.51 18.78
CA GLY A 169 -1.02 22.16 19.80
C GLY A 169 -0.21 23.27 19.14
N ASN A 170 1.00 22.94 18.67
CA ASN A 170 1.80 23.87 17.86
C ASN A 170 1.15 24.15 16.48
N TYR A 171 0.43 23.18 15.95
CA TYR A 171 -0.46 23.33 14.80
C TYR A 171 -1.91 23.42 15.27
N THR A 172 -2.75 24.11 14.52
CA THR A 172 -4.17 24.29 14.84
C THR A 172 -5.07 23.41 13.96
N LEU A 173 -6.36 23.33 14.29
CA LEU A 173 -7.35 22.64 13.44
C LEU A 173 -7.55 23.39 12.12
N GLU A 174 -7.35 24.71 12.15
CA GLU A 174 -7.37 25.58 10.97
C GLU A 174 -6.16 25.32 10.06
N ASP A 175 -4.95 25.16 10.61
CA ASP A 175 -3.78 24.75 9.81
C ASP A 175 -4.08 23.40 9.10
N ALA A 176 -4.77 22.48 9.78
CA ALA A 176 -5.15 21.20 9.18
C ALA A 176 -6.20 21.34 8.07
N ALA A 177 -7.18 22.23 8.25
CA ALA A 177 -8.20 22.55 7.24
C ALA A 177 -7.56 23.19 6.00
N ASP A 178 -6.68 24.17 6.19
CA ASP A 178 -5.96 24.85 5.11
C ASP A 178 -5.12 23.86 4.28
N ILE A 179 -4.44 22.92 4.95
CA ILE A 179 -3.69 21.86 4.28
C ILE A 179 -4.62 20.92 3.50
N ALA A 180 -5.73 20.51 4.12
CA ALA A 180 -6.67 19.58 3.51
C ALA A 180 -7.33 20.16 2.26
N ASP A 181 -7.73 21.43 2.30
CA ASP A 181 -8.29 22.15 1.14
C ASP A 181 -7.28 22.29 0.01
N ARG A 182 -6.03 22.63 0.34
CA ARG A 182 -5.01 22.87 -0.66
C ARG A 182 -4.49 21.60 -1.33
N ILE A 183 -4.50 20.47 -0.60
CA ILE A 183 -3.97 19.19 -1.08
C ILE A 183 -5.02 18.09 -0.81
N PRO A 184 -6.12 18.05 -1.60
CA PRO A 184 -7.26 17.16 -1.34
C PRO A 184 -6.93 15.66 -1.48
N ASN A 185 -5.79 15.31 -2.09
CA ASN A 185 -5.29 13.94 -2.19
C ASN A 185 -4.33 13.54 -1.05
N LEU A 186 -3.94 14.46 -0.15
CA LEU A 186 -3.13 14.13 1.03
C LEU A 186 -4.00 13.47 2.09
N LYS A 187 -3.58 12.30 2.57
CA LYS A 187 -4.22 11.60 3.69
C LYS A 187 -3.76 12.20 5.02
N ILE A 188 -4.67 12.87 5.72
CA ILE A 188 -4.40 13.58 6.97
C ILE A 188 -5.17 12.91 8.10
N ILE A 189 -4.54 12.71 9.26
CA ILE A 189 -5.24 12.26 10.46
C ILE A 189 -4.97 13.16 11.65
N ILE A 190 -6.04 13.62 12.28
CA ILE A 190 -5.98 14.43 13.49
C ILE A 190 -5.77 13.49 14.69
N ASN A 191 -4.69 13.70 15.43
CA ASN A 191 -4.40 12.92 16.63
C ASN A 191 -5.31 13.33 17.80
N HIS A 192 -5.67 12.35 18.63
CA HIS A 192 -6.30 12.54 19.95
C HIS A 192 -7.47 13.52 19.97
N PHE A 193 -8.41 13.37 19.03
CA PHE A 193 -9.56 14.27 18.88
C PHE A 193 -9.16 15.75 18.81
N GLY A 194 -8.07 16.07 18.10
CA GLY A 194 -7.66 17.47 17.93
C GLY A 194 -7.28 18.17 19.23
N GLY A 195 -6.74 17.42 20.20
CA GLY A 195 -6.25 17.99 21.46
C GLY A 195 -7.35 18.46 22.42
N VAL A 196 -8.57 17.94 22.29
CA VAL A 196 -9.70 18.26 23.19
C VAL A 196 -9.30 18.14 24.67
N SER A 197 -9.94 18.95 25.52
CA SER A 197 -9.81 18.85 26.97
C SER A 197 -11.16 18.48 27.58
N LEU A 198 -11.18 17.46 28.43
CA LEU A 198 -12.36 16.92 29.08
C LEU A 198 -12.32 17.17 30.58
N ASP A 199 -13.41 17.71 31.14
CA ASP A 199 -13.56 17.96 32.57
C ASP A 199 -14.97 17.66 33.10
N GLY A 200 -15.80 16.98 32.30
CA GLY A 200 -17.18 16.62 32.64
C GLY A 200 -18.22 17.67 32.28
N ASN A 201 -17.79 18.87 31.86
CA ASN A 201 -18.69 19.90 31.33
C ASN A 201 -18.93 19.71 29.81
N PRO A 202 -19.93 20.41 29.23
CA PRO A 202 -20.08 20.46 27.78
C PRO A 202 -18.80 20.89 27.06
N LEU A 203 -18.57 20.32 25.88
CA LEU A 203 -17.40 20.63 25.05
C LEU A 203 -17.36 22.13 24.71
N VAL A 204 -16.14 22.70 24.68
CA VAL A 204 -15.93 24.12 24.38
C VAL A 204 -16.42 24.44 22.97
N ALA A 205 -17.43 25.31 22.85
CA ALA A 205 -18.13 25.58 21.59
C ALA A 205 -17.21 26.02 20.45
N SER A 206 -16.25 26.90 20.72
CA SER A 206 -15.30 27.38 19.72
C SER A 206 -14.36 26.28 19.20
N TRP A 207 -14.01 25.30 20.04
CA TRP A 207 -13.25 24.14 19.61
C TRP A 207 -14.13 23.19 18.77
N VAL A 208 -15.39 22.97 19.19
CA VAL A 208 -16.35 22.14 18.43
C VAL A 208 -16.57 22.68 17.03
N GLU A 209 -16.69 24.00 16.86
CA GLU A 209 -16.84 24.64 15.56
C GLU A 209 -15.64 24.34 14.64
N LYS A 210 -14.41 24.53 15.14
CA LYS A 210 -13.17 24.24 14.39
C LYS A 210 -13.04 22.76 14.04
N PHE A 211 -13.42 21.88 14.97
CA PHE A 211 -13.41 20.44 14.77
C PHE A 211 -14.40 20.01 13.69
N ARG A 212 -15.57 20.64 13.63
CA ARG A 212 -16.56 20.46 12.55
C ARG A 212 -16.05 20.97 11.21
N VAL A 213 -15.38 22.12 11.18
CA VAL A 213 -14.82 22.69 9.95
C VAL A 213 -13.81 21.73 9.34
N VAL A 214 -12.79 21.31 10.09
CA VAL A 214 -11.76 20.39 9.56
C VAL A 214 -12.34 19.02 9.15
N ALA A 215 -13.43 18.58 9.79
CA ALA A 215 -14.06 17.31 9.44
C ALA A 215 -14.80 17.34 8.09
N LYS A 216 -15.09 18.52 7.52
CA LYS A 216 -15.74 18.65 6.20
C LYS A 216 -14.86 18.16 5.06
N HIS A 217 -13.54 18.14 5.23
CA HIS A 217 -12.62 17.69 4.18
C HIS A 217 -12.58 16.15 4.16
N PRO A 218 -12.90 15.49 3.03
CA PRO A 218 -13.05 14.03 2.95
C PRO A 218 -11.72 13.27 3.16
N ASN A 219 -10.59 13.94 2.98
CA ASN A 219 -9.24 13.41 3.17
C ASN A 219 -8.71 13.53 4.61
N VAL A 220 -9.51 14.08 5.55
CA VAL A 220 -9.15 14.17 6.97
C VAL A 220 -9.86 13.11 7.81
N PHE A 221 -9.07 12.42 8.64
CA PHE A 221 -9.49 11.36 9.56
C PHE A 221 -9.28 11.80 11.01
N CYS A 222 -9.86 11.08 11.97
CA CYS A 222 -9.69 11.33 13.39
C CYS A 222 -9.21 10.07 14.13
N LYS A 223 -8.15 10.17 14.94
CA LYS A 223 -7.76 9.11 15.87
C LYS A 223 -8.59 9.17 17.14
N VAL A 224 -9.38 8.11 17.36
CA VAL A 224 -9.99 7.76 18.65
C VAL A 224 -8.89 7.21 19.55
N SER A 225 -8.23 8.11 20.27
CA SER A 225 -7.01 7.80 21.02
C SER A 225 -6.82 8.72 22.22
N ALA A 226 -5.99 8.31 23.17
CA ALA A 226 -5.65 9.06 24.38
C ALA A 226 -6.85 9.58 25.20
N LEU A 227 -8.02 8.90 25.15
CA LEU A 227 -9.26 9.35 25.80
C LEU A 227 -9.06 9.77 27.25
N PHE A 228 -8.47 8.88 28.07
CA PHE A 228 -8.16 9.15 29.47
C PHE A 228 -7.12 10.27 29.63
N GLY A 229 -6.15 10.34 28.71
CA GLY A 229 -5.17 11.41 28.63
C GLY A 229 -5.75 12.79 28.32
N ARG A 230 -7.00 12.89 27.86
CA ARG A 230 -7.69 14.18 27.63
C ARG A 230 -8.45 14.69 28.84
N VAL A 231 -8.56 13.91 29.91
CA VAL A 231 -9.21 14.34 31.15
C VAL A 231 -8.26 15.22 31.97
N LYS A 232 -8.71 16.44 32.32
CA LYS A 232 -7.89 17.40 33.10
C LYS A 232 -7.51 16.87 34.47
N SER A 233 -8.47 16.26 35.17
CA SER A 233 -8.29 15.75 36.53
C SER A 233 -8.08 14.23 36.49
N GLN A 234 -6.94 13.77 36.99
CA GLN A 234 -6.60 12.35 37.08
C GLN A 234 -6.86 11.83 38.52
N PRO A 235 -7.23 10.54 38.70
CA PRO A 235 -7.43 9.54 37.66
C PRO A 235 -8.69 9.81 36.82
N ALA A 236 -8.60 9.54 35.52
CA ALA A 236 -9.71 9.70 34.61
C ALA A 236 -10.90 8.77 34.98
N PRO A 237 -12.16 9.23 34.89
CA PRO A 237 -13.32 8.36 35.08
C PRO A 237 -13.30 7.17 34.12
N LEU A 238 -13.67 5.98 34.57
CA LEU A 238 -13.83 4.80 33.70
C LEU A 238 -15.25 4.67 33.15
N ASP A 239 -16.16 5.56 33.55
CA ASP A 239 -17.54 5.58 33.06
C ASP A 239 -17.60 6.09 31.61
N LEU A 240 -18.17 5.29 30.72
CA LEU A 240 -18.38 5.65 29.33
C LEU A 240 -19.25 6.90 29.14
N THR A 241 -20.20 7.17 30.06
CA THR A 241 -21.08 8.34 29.91
C THR A 241 -20.31 9.66 29.88
N PHE A 242 -19.17 9.72 30.59
CA PHE A 242 -18.26 10.86 30.61
C PHE A 242 -17.67 11.18 29.22
N TYR A 243 -17.35 10.15 28.42
CA TYR A 243 -16.73 10.28 27.11
C TYR A 243 -17.73 10.31 25.95
N LYS A 244 -18.99 9.97 26.23
CA LYS A 244 -20.04 9.92 25.21
C LYS A 244 -20.12 11.20 24.36
N PRO A 245 -20.04 12.43 24.91
CA PRO A 245 -20.14 13.65 24.09
C PRO A 245 -19.06 13.77 23.01
N ILE A 246 -17.79 13.47 23.35
CA ILE A 246 -16.70 13.56 22.38
C ILE A 246 -16.72 12.40 21.37
N LEU A 247 -17.16 11.21 21.80
CA LEU A 247 -17.31 10.05 20.92
C LEU A 247 -18.47 10.21 19.95
N ASP A 248 -19.60 10.81 20.38
CA ASP A 248 -20.72 11.13 19.49
C ASP A 248 -20.30 12.21 18.48
N LEU A 249 -19.65 13.28 18.94
CA LEU A 249 -19.18 14.35 18.05
C LEU A 249 -18.19 13.84 16.99
N ALA A 250 -17.23 12.99 17.38
CA ALA A 250 -16.29 12.41 16.43
C ALA A 250 -17.01 11.56 15.36
N LEU A 251 -17.97 10.73 15.77
CA LEU A 251 -18.73 9.91 14.83
C LEU A 251 -19.64 10.76 13.93
N GLU A 252 -20.25 11.82 14.48
CA GLU A 252 -21.06 12.77 13.72
C GLU A 252 -20.25 13.52 12.66
N CYS A 253 -19.08 14.04 13.04
CA CYS A 253 -18.25 14.86 12.16
C CYS A 253 -17.51 14.04 11.08
N PHE A 254 -16.91 12.92 11.47
CA PHE A 254 -16.06 12.14 10.58
C PHE A 254 -16.81 11.01 9.87
N GLY A 255 -17.90 10.52 10.46
CA GLY A 255 -18.58 9.31 10.02
C GLY A 255 -17.79 8.04 10.39
N GLU A 256 -18.42 6.89 10.19
CA GLU A 256 -17.83 5.59 10.53
C GLU A 256 -16.61 5.21 9.69
N ASP A 257 -16.42 5.83 8.52
CA ASP A 257 -15.33 5.54 7.58
C ASP A 257 -14.04 6.35 7.83
N ARG A 258 -14.07 7.33 8.75
CA ARG A 258 -12.92 8.24 8.99
C ARG A 258 -12.48 8.35 10.46
N ILE A 259 -12.85 7.35 11.26
CA ILE A 259 -12.37 7.21 12.65
C ILE A 259 -11.46 5.99 12.77
N ILE A 260 -10.35 6.12 13.51
CA ILE A 260 -9.34 5.05 13.65
C ILE A 260 -8.89 4.93 15.10
N PHE A 261 -8.78 3.71 15.61
CA PHE A 261 -8.31 3.45 16.98
C PHE A 261 -6.79 3.67 17.15
N GLY A 262 -6.40 4.21 18.31
CA GLY A 262 -5.02 4.17 18.79
C GLY A 262 -4.94 4.24 20.31
N SER A 263 -4.04 3.49 20.94
CA SER A 263 -4.00 3.42 22.40
C SER A 263 -3.25 4.57 23.07
N ASP A 264 -2.32 5.19 22.35
CA ASP A 264 -1.32 6.11 22.91
C ASP A 264 -0.42 5.43 23.95
N TRP A 265 -0.18 4.12 23.80
CA TRP A 265 0.74 3.39 24.68
C TRP A 265 2.19 3.81 24.40
N PRO A 266 3.06 3.95 25.42
CA PRO A 266 2.81 3.73 26.85
C PRO A 266 2.38 5.00 27.59
N VAL A 267 2.17 6.13 26.90
CA VAL A 267 1.72 7.40 27.51
C VAL A 267 0.42 7.20 28.29
N THR A 268 -0.49 6.39 27.75
CA THR A 268 -1.75 6.00 28.39
C THR A 268 -1.57 5.49 29.83
N ARG A 269 -0.43 4.86 30.15
CA ARG A 269 -0.10 4.35 31.52
C ARG A 269 -0.06 5.42 32.60
N THR A 270 0.02 6.69 32.22
CA THR A 270 -0.10 7.83 33.16
C THR A 270 -1.53 8.08 33.62
N THR A 271 -2.52 7.52 32.92
CA THR A 271 -3.95 7.81 33.12
C THR A 271 -4.81 6.57 33.32
N ALA A 272 -4.54 5.47 32.60
CA ALA A 272 -5.19 4.18 32.79
C ALA A 272 -4.34 3.04 32.20
N ASP A 273 -4.80 1.79 32.35
CA ASP A 273 -4.21 0.67 31.62
C ASP A 273 -4.82 0.52 30.20
N TYR A 274 -4.09 -0.22 29.35
CA TYR A 274 -4.50 -0.48 27.97
C TYR A 274 -5.86 -1.17 27.86
N ALA A 275 -6.12 -2.17 28.70
CA ALA A 275 -7.34 -2.97 28.63
C ALA A 275 -8.58 -2.12 28.99
N SER A 276 -8.44 -1.22 29.96
CA SER A 276 -9.47 -0.25 30.32
C SER A 276 -9.83 0.67 29.14
N LEU A 277 -8.82 1.15 28.39
CA LEU A 277 -9.05 2.01 27.22
C LEU A 277 -9.72 1.25 26.07
N LEU A 278 -9.23 0.04 25.79
CA LEU A 278 -9.80 -0.81 24.76
C LEU A 278 -11.26 -1.17 25.11
N LYS A 279 -11.52 -1.54 26.36
CA LYS A 279 -12.87 -1.87 26.85
C LYS A 279 -13.82 -0.70 26.67
N LEU A 280 -13.46 0.50 27.14
CA LEU A 280 -14.32 1.68 27.04
C LEU A 280 -14.64 2.02 25.58
N THR A 281 -13.65 1.91 24.70
CA THR A 281 -13.82 2.18 23.27
C THR A 281 -14.73 1.11 22.62
N ARG A 282 -14.51 -0.18 22.90
CA ARG A 282 -15.37 -1.27 22.42
C ARG A 282 -16.81 -1.12 22.90
N ASP A 283 -17.01 -0.88 24.19
CA ASP A 283 -18.33 -0.72 24.81
C ASP A 283 -19.17 0.36 24.12
N TYR A 284 -18.53 1.40 23.58
CA TYR A 284 -19.21 2.44 22.81
C TYR A 284 -19.52 2.02 21.38
N PHE A 285 -18.50 1.59 20.62
CA PHE A 285 -18.65 1.38 19.17
C PHE A 285 -19.36 0.08 18.79
N GLU A 286 -19.22 -0.97 19.60
CA GLU A 286 -19.97 -2.24 19.39
C GLU A 286 -21.47 -2.04 19.59
N LYS A 287 -21.87 -1.15 20.50
CA LYS A 287 -23.28 -0.75 20.69
C LYS A 287 -23.84 0.11 19.56
N LYS A 288 -22.99 0.78 18.77
CA LYS A 288 -23.44 1.54 17.59
C LYS A 288 -23.77 0.59 16.44
N ALA A 289 -22.80 -0.25 16.04
CA ALA A 289 -23.01 -1.39 15.15
C ALA A 289 -21.71 -2.23 15.06
N PRO A 290 -21.80 -3.56 14.82
CA PRO A 290 -20.63 -4.39 14.56
C PRO A 290 -19.75 -3.90 13.40
N SER A 291 -20.37 -3.35 12.34
CA SER A 291 -19.67 -2.79 11.19
C SER A 291 -18.82 -1.55 11.56
N VAL A 292 -19.34 -0.67 12.41
CA VAL A 292 -18.62 0.53 12.88
C VAL A 292 -17.41 0.13 13.72
N SER A 293 -17.58 -0.84 14.62
CA SER A 293 -16.48 -1.39 15.43
C SER A 293 -15.37 -1.97 14.54
N LEU A 294 -15.71 -2.78 13.54
CA LEU A 294 -14.74 -3.33 12.59
C LEU A 294 -14.01 -2.24 11.80
N LYS A 295 -14.73 -1.19 11.37
CA LYS A 295 -14.14 -0.03 10.68
C LYS A 295 -13.12 0.69 11.56
N LEU A 296 -13.50 1.01 12.79
CA LEU A 296 -12.65 1.71 13.76
C LEU A 296 -11.37 0.93 14.10
N PHE A 297 -11.51 -0.37 14.41
CA PHE A 297 -10.40 -1.19 14.91
C PHE A 297 -9.52 -1.80 13.83
N SER A 298 -9.95 -1.80 12.56
CA SER A 298 -9.15 -2.40 11.47
C SER A 298 -9.33 -1.73 10.11
N SER A 299 -10.53 -1.75 9.53
CA SER A 299 -10.67 -1.46 8.09
C SER A 299 -10.23 -0.04 7.71
N ASN A 300 -10.51 0.95 8.57
CA ASN A 300 -10.11 2.33 8.32
C ASN A 300 -8.59 2.51 8.44
N ALA A 301 -7.93 1.82 9.38
CA ALA A 301 -6.48 1.83 9.50
C ALA A 301 -5.81 1.23 8.25
N LYS A 302 -6.31 0.08 7.77
CA LYS A 302 -5.82 -0.56 6.54
C LYS A 302 -5.96 0.36 5.34
N LYS A 303 -7.11 1.02 5.18
CA LYS A 303 -7.35 1.97 4.09
C LYS A 303 -6.49 3.23 4.20
N PHE A 304 -6.39 3.83 5.38
CA PHE A 304 -5.68 5.09 5.57
C PHE A 304 -4.17 4.92 5.39
N TYR A 305 -3.58 3.91 6.03
CA TYR A 305 -2.14 3.67 6.01
C TYR A 305 -1.66 2.69 4.92
N ASP A 306 -2.57 2.15 4.11
CA ASP A 306 -2.28 1.14 3.08
C ASP A 306 -1.66 -0.14 3.68
N LEU A 307 -2.31 -0.69 4.72
CA LEU A 307 -1.84 -1.87 5.49
C LEU A 307 -2.59 -3.17 5.12
N GLU A 308 -3.15 -3.24 3.93
CA GLU A 308 -3.93 -4.38 3.48
C GLU A 308 -3.11 -5.68 3.51
N ASP A 309 -3.74 -6.75 4.01
CA ASP A 309 -3.12 -8.07 4.00
C ASP A 309 -3.14 -8.62 2.58
N ILE A 310 -2.02 -9.20 2.13
CA ILE A 310 -1.99 -10.02 0.92
C ILE A 310 -2.52 -11.40 1.28
N GLN A 311 -3.74 -11.70 0.86
CA GLN A 311 -4.36 -13.02 0.99
C GLN A 311 -3.99 -13.90 -0.19
N ILE A 312 -3.59 -15.14 0.10
CA ILE A 312 -3.22 -16.13 -0.90
C ILE A 312 -4.16 -17.33 -0.81
N ASP A 313 -4.96 -17.54 -1.84
CA ASP A 313 -5.87 -18.68 -1.94
C ASP A 313 -5.47 -19.62 -3.09
N PRO A 314 -5.89 -20.90 -3.08
CA PRO A 314 -5.74 -21.78 -4.23
C PRO A 314 -6.43 -21.20 -5.48
N GLY A 315 -5.72 -21.22 -6.61
CA GLY A 315 -6.21 -20.68 -7.89
C GLY A 315 -6.28 -21.78 -8.94
N THR A 316 -7.12 -21.60 -9.95
CA THR A 316 -7.41 -22.62 -10.99
C THR A 316 -6.97 -22.21 -12.39
N LYS A 317 -6.19 -21.12 -12.52
CA LYS A 317 -5.68 -20.63 -13.79
C LYS A 317 -4.87 -21.73 -14.52
N LYS A 318 -5.28 -22.04 -15.75
CA LYS A 318 -4.54 -22.98 -16.62
C LYS A 318 -3.30 -22.30 -17.21
N LEU A 319 -2.16 -22.97 -17.16
CA LEU A 319 -0.87 -22.49 -17.66
C LEU A 319 -0.38 -23.34 -18.84
N PRO A 320 0.39 -22.75 -19.77
CA PRO A 320 0.94 -23.47 -20.92
C PRO A 320 2.14 -24.37 -20.56
N LEU A 321 2.69 -24.21 -19.35
CA LEU A 321 3.76 -25.02 -18.76
C LEU A 321 3.37 -25.38 -17.32
N SER A 322 4.03 -26.39 -16.75
CA SER A 322 3.85 -26.75 -15.34
C SER A 322 4.20 -25.57 -14.43
N GLY A 323 3.28 -25.19 -13.55
CA GLY A 323 3.43 -24.06 -12.65
C GLY A 323 2.34 -24.06 -11.58
N LYS A 324 2.43 -23.12 -10.65
CA LYS A 324 1.45 -22.91 -9.58
C LYS A 324 0.53 -21.75 -9.96
N SER A 325 -0.78 -22.00 -9.93
CA SER A 325 -1.81 -20.97 -9.93
C SER A 325 -2.33 -20.71 -8.52
N PHE A 326 -2.61 -19.45 -8.21
CA PHE A 326 -3.14 -19.01 -6.92
C PHE A 326 -3.94 -17.72 -7.11
N LEU A 327 -4.70 -17.32 -6.09
CA LEU A 327 -5.32 -16.01 -6.04
C LEU A 327 -4.51 -15.11 -5.12
N ILE A 328 -4.30 -13.85 -5.51
CA ILE A 328 -3.86 -12.77 -4.63
C ILE A 328 -5.04 -11.83 -4.47
N ASN A 329 -5.58 -11.69 -3.26
CA ASN A 329 -6.73 -10.82 -2.98
C ASN A 329 -7.87 -11.04 -4.01
N GLY A 330 -8.16 -12.32 -4.31
CA GLY A 330 -9.17 -12.74 -5.28
C GLY A 330 -8.76 -12.67 -6.76
N ARG A 331 -7.55 -12.18 -7.10
CA ARG A 331 -7.05 -12.07 -8.48
C ARG A 331 -6.20 -13.26 -8.89
N ASN A 332 -6.47 -13.82 -10.07
CA ASN A 332 -5.68 -14.94 -10.59
C ASN A 332 -4.21 -14.54 -10.79
N ALA A 333 -3.29 -15.26 -10.16
CA ALA A 333 -1.86 -15.12 -10.34
C ALA A 333 -1.21 -16.48 -10.62
N PHE A 334 0.02 -16.44 -11.11
CA PHE A 334 0.78 -17.65 -11.35
C PHE A 334 2.28 -17.47 -11.16
N ILE A 335 2.94 -18.61 -10.92
CA ILE A 335 4.39 -18.76 -10.94
C ILE A 335 4.72 -20.03 -11.74
N ILE A 336 5.67 -19.94 -12.67
CA ILE A 336 6.32 -21.05 -13.35
C ILE A 336 7.79 -21.04 -12.90
N LEU A 337 8.21 -22.07 -12.16
CA LEU A 337 9.56 -22.15 -11.59
C LEU A 337 10.50 -22.95 -12.50
N PRO A 338 11.79 -22.59 -12.56
CA PRO A 338 12.81 -23.42 -13.19
C PRO A 338 12.99 -24.73 -12.41
N LYS A 339 13.57 -25.76 -13.07
CA LYS A 339 13.86 -27.04 -12.41
C LYS A 339 14.81 -26.90 -11.22
N LYS A 340 15.78 -25.98 -11.30
CA LYS A 340 16.71 -25.65 -10.23
C LYS A 340 16.41 -24.24 -9.73
N VAL A 341 16.05 -24.12 -8.46
CA VAL A 341 15.67 -22.84 -7.84
C VAL A 341 16.86 -22.27 -7.06
N ALA A 342 17.28 -21.06 -7.39
CA ALA A 342 18.33 -20.34 -6.68
C ALA A 342 17.84 -19.82 -5.31
N LYS A 343 18.78 -19.50 -4.40
CA LYS A 343 18.46 -18.90 -3.08
C LYS A 343 17.69 -17.57 -3.22
N LYS A 344 17.99 -16.80 -4.25
CA LYS A 344 17.24 -15.63 -4.69
C LYS A 344 16.80 -15.89 -6.14
N ILE A 345 15.50 -15.89 -6.41
CA ILE A 345 14.96 -16.36 -7.69
C ILE A 345 14.92 -15.20 -8.68
N PRO A 346 15.77 -15.16 -9.74
CA PRO A 346 15.61 -14.20 -10.82
C PRO A 346 14.32 -14.52 -11.57
N TRP A 347 13.65 -13.50 -12.12
CA TRP A 347 12.33 -13.70 -12.70
C TRP A 347 11.96 -12.70 -13.78
N VAL A 348 11.07 -13.17 -14.65
CA VAL A 348 10.37 -12.39 -15.67
C VAL A 348 8.94 -12.14 -15.19
N TRP A 349 8.53 -10.88 -15.26
CA TRP A 349 7.17 -10.46 -14.95
C TRP A 349 6.38 -10.28 -16.23
N TYR A 350 5.52 -11.24 -16.54
CA TYR A 350 4.75 -11.28 -17.78
C TYR A 350 3.39 -10.58 -17.63
N ALA A 351 3.03 -9.75 -18.61
CA ALA A 351 1.69 -9.19 -18.76
C ALA A 351 1.32 -8.99 -20.25
N PRO A 352 0.03 -9.09 -20.62
CA PRO A 352 -1.11 -9.29 -19.75
C PRO A 352 -1.35 -10.78 -19.46
N THR A 353 -2.07 -11.02 -18.38
CA THR A 353 -2.34 -12.33 -17.76
C THR A 353 -3.84 -12.64 -17.73
N LEU A 354 -4.59 -12.01 -18.64
CA LEU A 354 -6.02 -12.20 -18.86
C LEU A 354 -6.36 -13.69 -19.09
N PRO A 355 -7.65 -14.08 -19.07
CA PRO A 355 -8.06 -15.44 -19.38
C PRO A 355 -7.43 -15.96 -20.68
N GLY A 356 -6.79 -17.14 -20.60
CA GLY A 356 -6.05 -17.74 -21.72
C GLY A 356 -4.58 -17.30 -21.88
N LEU A 357 -4.10 -16.34 -21.09
CA LEU A 357 -2.71 -15.87 -21.12
C LEU A 357 -1.96 -16.18 -19.81
N PRO A 358 -0.66 -16.50 -19.84
CA PRO A 358 0.17 -16.73 -21.03
C PRO A 358 -0.34 -17.92 -21.87
N ALA A 359 -0.09 -17.89 -23.18
CA ALA A 359 -0.57 -18.89 -24.11
C ALA A 359 0.57 -19.84 -24.57
N LYS A 360 0.25 -20.75 -25.49
CA LYS A 360 1.23 -21.69 -26.05
C LYS A 360 2.30 -20.99 -26.90
N SER A 361 1.99 -19.84 -27.47
CA SER A 361 2.92 -19.02 -28.26
C SER A 361 4.19 -18.66 -27.47
N GLU A 362 4.06 -18.38 -26.17
CA GLU A 362 5.16 -17.95 -25.32
C GLU A 362 6.04 -19.12 -24.81
N VAL A 363 5.66 -20.38 -25.06
CA VAL A 363 6.34 -21.55 -24.50
C VAL A 363 7.82 -21.61 -24.88
N TRP A 364 8.16 -21.28 -26.13
CA TRP A 364 9.53 -21.32 -26.61
C TRP A 364 10.47 -20.41 -25.81
N MET A 365 10.05 -19.17 -25.53
CA MET A 365 10.86 -18.22 -24.76
C MET A 365 10.86 -18.57 -23.27
N PHE A 366 9.72 -19.03 -22.75
CA PHE A 366 9.62 -19.42 -21.34
C PHE A 366 10.54 -20.60 -21.03
N GLN A 367 10.65 -21.57 -21.93
CA GLN A 367 11.59 -22.68 -21.77
C GLN A 367 13.05 -22.20 -21.71
N ARG A 368 13.41 -21.17 -22.49
CA ARG A 368 14.75 -20.56 -22.44
C ARG A 368 14.98 -19.79 -21.14
N PHE A 369 14.01 -19.03 -20.65
CA PHE A 369 14.10 -18.38 -19.34
C PHE A 369 14.30 -19.41 -18.22
N LEU A 370 13.52 -20.48 -18.23
CA LEU A 370 13.59 -21.55 -17.23
C LEU A 370 14.92 -22.31 -17.28
N ALA A 371 15.51 -22.48 -18.48
CA ALA A 371 16.82 -23.10 -18.65
C ALA A 371 17.94 -22.27 -18.00
N GLU A 372 17.80 -20.94 -17.99
CA GLU A 372 18.69 -19.99 -17.32
C GLU A 372 18.39 -19.82 -15.81
N GLY A 373 17.49 -20.63 -15.25
CA GLY A 373 17.11 -20.54 -13.84
C GLY A 373 16.21 -19.36 -13.50
N ILE A 374 15.54 -18.78 -14.51
CA ILE A 374 14.68 -17.60 -14.36
C ILE A 374 13.21 -18.06 -14.29
N ALA A 375 12.51 -17.68 -13.22
CA ALA A 375 11.08 -17.95 -13.07
C ALA A 375 10.22 -17.01 -13.93
N ILE A 376 8.99 -17.40 -14.23
CA ILE A 376 8.00 -16.53 -14.86
C ILE A 376 6.84 -16.35 -13.89
N ALA A 377 6.38 -15.11 -13.69
CA ALA A 377 5.20 -14.84 -12.88
C ALA A 377 4.34 -13.73 -13.50
N GLY A 378 3.07 -13.68 -13.08
CA GLY A 378 2.15 -12.62 -13.47
C GLY A 378 0.82 -12.70 -12.72
N ILE A 379 0.06 -11.61 -12.74
CA ILE A 379 -1.22 -11.45 -12.04
C ILE A 379 -2.25 -10.80 -12.96
N ASP A 380 -3.47 -11.34 -12.98
CA ASP A 380 -4.62 -10.87 -13.74
C ASP A 380 -5.27 -9.67 -13.06
N VAL A 381 -5.02 -8.51 -13.64
CA VAL A 381 -5.56 -7.22 -13.22
C VAL A 381 -6.75 -6.79 -14.08
N GLY A 382 -7.31 -7.70 -14.90
CA GLY A 382 -8.37 -7.40 -15.84
C GLY A 382 -7.95 -6.36 -16.89
N GLU A 383 -8.94 -5.73 -17.51
CA GLU A 383 -8.76 -4.64 -18.46
C GLU A 383 -8.47 -3.32 -17.73
N SER A 384 -7.44 -3.29 -16.90
CA SER A 384 -7.06 -2.12 -16.11
C SER A 384 -6.44 -1.00 -16.94
N TYR A 385 -5.86 -1.32 -18.09
CA TYR A 385 -5.11 -0.37 -18.94
C TYR A 385 -4.06 0.43 -18.15
N GLY A 386 -3.50 -0.16 -17.09
CA GLY A 386 -2.52 0.49 -16.22
C GLY A 386 -3.11 1.43 -15.17
N SER A 387 -4.40 1.37 -14.86
CA SER A 387 -5.06 2.15 -13.80
C SER A 387 -4.52 1.87 -12.40
N GLN A 388 -4.86 2.74 -11.44
CA GLN A 388 -4.44 2.65 -10.03
C GLN A 388 -4.75 1.26 -9.44
N ASP A 389 -5.96 0.74 -9.65
CA ASP A 389 -6.37 -0.59 -9.17
C ASP A 389 -5.56 -1.72 -9.82
N GLY A 390 -5.24 -1.57 -11.10
CA GLY A 390 -4.36 -2.52 -11.80
C GLY A 390 -2.94 -2.49 -11.24
N ARG A 391 -2.38 -1.30 -11.03
CA ARG A 391 -1.04 -1.12 -10.44
C ARG A 391 -0.97 -1.68 -9.02
N LYS A 392 -2.02 -1.51 -8.23
CA LYS A 392 -2.14 -2.13 -6.89
C LYS A 392 -2.00 -3.65 -6.98
N GLY A 393 -2.72 -4.32 -7.88
CA GLY A 393 -2.59 -5.76 -8.08
C GLY A 393 -1.16 -6.19 -8.46
N PHE A 394 -0.47 -5.43 -9.31
CA PHE A 394 0.94 -5.68 -9.59
C PHE A 394 1.82 -5.52 -8.33
N SER A 395 1.61 -4.47 -7.54
CA SER A 395 2.34 -4.27 -6.28
C SER A 395 2.12 -5.44 -5.30
N GLU A 396 0.90 -5.95 -5.16
CA GLU A 396 0.59 -7.10 -4.32
C GLU A 396 1.36 -8.36 -4.77
N LEU A 397 1.39 -8.65 -6.07
CA LEU A 397 2.21 -9.76 -6.59
C LEU A 397 3.69 -9.56 -6.31
N TYR A 398 4.23 -8.37 -6.61
CA TYR A 398 5.64 -8.07 -6.36
C TYR A 398 6.02 -8.27 -4.90
N GLU A 399 5.18 -7.77 -3.99
CA GLU A 399 5.41 -7.90 -2.56
C GLU A 399 5.37 -9.35 -2.10
N TYR A 400 4.35 -10.10 -2.50
CA TYR A 400 4.26 -11.53 -2.21
C TYR A 400 5.51 -12.28 -2.67
N LEU A 401 5.91 -12.08 -3.93
CA LEU A 401 7.04 -12.80 -4.51
C LEU A 401 8.38 -12.41 -3.86
N THR A 402 8.64 -11.12 -3.70
CA THR A 402 9.96 -10.64 -3.26
C THR A 402 10.17 -10.73 -1.75
N ARG A 403 9.09 -10.67 -0.96
CA ARG A 403 9.14 -10.71 0.50
C ARG A 403 8.88 -12.09 1.06
N GLN A 404 7.99 -12.88 0.44
CA GLN A 404 7.56 -14.17 0.99
C GLN A 404 8.08 -15.37 0.19
N GLN A 405 8.39 -15.21 -1.10
CA GLN A 405 8.81 -16.31 -1.98
C GLN A 405 10.29 -16.24 -2.41
N ASN A 406 11.09 -15.32 -1.83
CA ASN A 406 12.51 -15.14 -2.14
C ASN A 406 12.84 -14.74 -3.59
N PHE A 407 11.93 -14.08 -4.31
CA PHE A 407 12.21 -13.57 -5.65
C PHE A 407 13.15 -12.34 -5.61
N ALA A 408 13.96 -12.16 -6.66
CA ALA A 408 14.84 -11.01 -6.84
C ALA A 408 14.06 -9.69 -6.85
N LYS A 409 14.63 -8.60 -6.32
CA LYS A 409 13.96 -7.28 -6.24
C LYS A 409 13.83 -6.56 -7.59
N LYS A 410 14.49 -7.03 -8.64
CA LYS A 410 14.54 -6.39 -9.96
C LYS A 410 14.23 -7.39 -11.07
N PRO A 411 12.95 -7.74 -11.30
CA PRO A 411 12.55 -8.54 -12.47
C PRO A 411 12.84 -7.83 -13.79
N CYS A 412 12.95 -8.62 -14.87
CA CYS A 412 12.69 -8.08 -16.20
C CYS A 412 11.17 -8.10 -16.45
N LEU A 413 10.61 -6.96 -16.85
CA LEU A 413 9.21 -6.86 -17.26
C LEU A 413 9.07 -7.33 -18.70
N LEU A 414 8.08 -8.15 -19.01
CA LEU A 414 7.76 -8.62 -20.35
C LEU A 414 6.34 -8.19 -20.72
N ALA A 415 6.25 -7.07 -21.43
CA ALA A 415 5.04 -6.39 -21.83
C ALA A 415 4.62 -6.78 -23.24
N ARG A 416 3.61 -7.63 -23.36
CA ARG A 416 3.00 -7.99 -24.64
C ARG A 416 1.76 -7.16 -24.91
N SER A 417 1.62 -6.53 -26.07
CA SER A 417 0.39 -5.79 -26.43
C SER A 417 -0.04 -4.84 -25.29
N ARG A 418 -1.31 -4.85 -24.86
CA ARG A 418 -1.84 -4.01 -23.76
C ARG A 418 -1.16 -4.18 -22.39
N GLY A 419 -0.35 -5.24 -22.21
CA GLY A 419 0.54 -5.39 -21.06
C GLY A 419 1.58 -4.26 -20.95
N GLY A 420 1.86 -3.55 -22.04
CA GLY A 420 2.68 -2.32 -22.01
C GLY A 420 2.10 -1.24 -21.11
N LEU A 421 0.84 -0.86 -21.29
CA LEU A 421 0.18 0.12 -20.41
C LEU A 421 0.23 -0.29 -18.94
N MET A 422 0.03 -1.58 -18.69
CA MET A 422 0.01 -2.17 -17.36
C MET A 422 1.39 -2.09 -16.68
N LEU A 423 2.43 -2.65 -17.30
CA LEU A 423 3.75 -2.76 -16.70
C LEU A 423 4.51 -1.44 -16.71
N TYR A 424 4.37 -0.60 -17.74
CA TYR A 424 5.03 0.71 -17.75
C TYR A 424 4.51 1.62 -16.65
N ASN A 425 3.18 1.69 -16.47
CA ASN A 425 2.60 2.55 -15.45
C ASN A 425 2.98 2.10 -14.03
N TRP A 426 3.21 0.81 -13.78
CA TRP A 426 3.79 0.33 -12.52
C TRP A 426 5.29 0.67 -12.43
N ALA A 427 6.04 0.45 -13.51
CA ALA A 427 7.49 0.64 -13.55
C ALA A 427 7.92 2.10 -13.28
N VAL A 428 7.19 3.10 -13.80
CA VAL A 428 7.47 4.53 -13.56
C VAL A 428 7.32 4.94 -12.10
N GLU A 429 6.46 4.25 -11.34
CA GLU A 429 6.27 4.46 -9.90
C GLU A 429 7.34 3.73 -9.07
N HIS A 430 8.01 2.75 -9.68
CA HIS A 430 8.95 1.86 -9.00
C HIS A 430 10.28 1.66 -9.77
N PRO A 431 10.96 2.73 -10.22
CA PRO A 431 12.10 2.59 -11.13
C PRO A 431 13.29 1.83 -10.51
N GLY A 432 13.45 1.89 -9.18
CA GLY A 432 14.46 1.12 -8.44
C GLY A 432 14.15 -0.37 -8.27
N LYS A 433 12.94 -0.82 -8.63
CA LYS A 433 12.48 -2.22 -8.52
C LYS A 433 12.43 -2.93 -9.89
N VAL A 434 13.01 -2.34 -10.95
CA VAL A 434 12.95 -2.89 -12.31
C VAL A 434 14.36 -3.19 -12.84
N GLY A 435 14.54 -4.38 -13.41
CA GLY A 435 15.78 -4.80 -14.07
C GLY A 435 15.87 -4.37 -15.53
N GLY A 436 14.74 -4.37 -16.24
CA GLY A 436 14.57 -3.91 -17.63
C GLY A 436 13.15 -4.12 -18.11
N VAL A 437 12.78 -3.54 -19.25
CA VAL A 437 11.45 -3.70 -19.86
C VAL A 437 11.60 -4.22 -21.30
N ALA A 438 11.09 -5.42 -21.53
CA ALA A 438 10.99 -6.05 -22.85
C ALA A 438 9.56 -5.91 -23.37
N GLY A 439 9.41 -5.51 -24.62
CA GLY A 439 8.11 -5.28 -25.25
C GLY A 439 7.91 -6.11 -26.51
N ILE A 440 6.74 -6.74 -26.64
CA ILE A 440 6.28 -7.36 -27.90
C ILE A 440 5.08 -6.55 -28.37
N TYR A 441 5.25 -5.77 -29.45
CA TYR A 441 4.29 -4.78 -29.96
C TYR A 441 3.50 -4.07 -28.84
N PRO A 442 4.19 -3.54 -27.81
CA PRO A 442 3.52 -3.10 -26.60
C PRO A 442 2.66 -1.86 -26.89
N VAL A 443 1.47 -1.83 -26.29
CA VAL A 443 0.67 -0.62 -26.20
C VAL A 443 1.32 0.28 -25.16
N CYS A 444 1.69 1.49 -25.58
CA CYS A 444 2.39 2.46 -24.74
C CYS A 444 1.59 3.74 -24.54
N ASN A 445 0.50 3.93 -25.29
CA ASN A 445 -0.25 5.16 -25.33
C ASN A 445 -1.75 4.92 -25.21
N LEU A 446 -2.35 5.39 -24.11
CA LEU A 446 -3.79 5.29 -23.84
C LEU A 446 -4.64 5.93 -24.94
N GLU A 447 -4.14 6.98 -25.59
CA GLU A 447 -4.84 7.67 -26.67
C GLU A 447 -4.92 6.82 -27.94
N SER A 448 -3.93 5.96 -28.18
CA SER A 448 -3.88 5.08 -29.35
C SER A 448 -4.72 3.82 -29.13
N TYR A 449 -4.46 3.10 -28.05
CA TYR A 449 -5.22 1.92 -27.63
C TYR A 449 -5.28 1.91 -26.09
N PRO A 450 -6.43 1.63 -25.47
CA PRO A 450 -7.72 1.31 -26.07
C PRO A 450 -8.49 2.56 -26.56
N GLY A 451 -7.91 3.75 -26.42
CA GLY A 451 -8.59 5.04 -26.56
C GLY A 451 -9.17 5.52 -25.22
N ILE A 452 -9.12 6.84 -24.98
CA ILE A 452 -9.44 7.44 -23.67
C ILE A 452 -10.85 7.08 -23.18
N ALA A 453 -11.85 7.11 -24.04
CA ALA A 453 -13.23 6.81 -23.66
C ALA A 453 -13.39 5.38 -23.11
N ARG A 454 -12.66 4.42 -23.68
CA ARG A 454 -12.70 3.02 -23.23
C ARG A 454 -11.85 2.79 -21.98
N ALA A 455 -10.76 3.54 -21.81
CA ALA A 455 -9.91 3.47 -20.63
C ALA A 455 -10.55 4.12 -19.39
N ALA A 456 -11.33 5.20 -19.57
CA ALA A 456 -11.83 6.06 -18.49
C ALA A 456 -12.48 5.31 -17.32
N GLY A 457 -13.34 4.34 -17.62
CA GLY A 457 -14.00 3.53 -16.59
C GLY A 457 -13.03 2.74 -15.70
N ALA A 458 -11.90 2.27 -16.22
CA ALA A 458 -10.90 1.56 -15.43
C ALA A 458 -10.15 2.47 -14.44
N TYR A 459 -10.18 3.78 -14.67
CA TYR A 459 -9.56 4.82 -13.83
C TYR A 459 -10.57 5.48 -12.88
N HIS A 460 -11.85 5.04 -12.89
CA HIS A 460 -12.96 5.68 -12.16
C HIS A 460 -13.11 7.17 -12.51
N MET A 461 -12.84 7.50 -13.77
CA MET A 461 -12.89 8.86 -14.31
C MET A 461 -13.86 8.93 -15.49
N THR A 462 -14.36 10.12 -15.77
CA THR A 462 -14.92 10.47 -17.07
C THR A 462 -13.82 10.53 -18.13
N LYS A 463 -14.23 10.51 -19.41
CA LYS A 463 -13.30 10.67 -20.54
C LYS A 463 -12.49 11.96 -20.43
N ASP A 464 -13.12 13.07 -20.05
CA ASP A 464 -12.48 14.38 -20.04
C ASP A 464 -11.52 14.53 -18.85
N GLU A 465 -11.86 13.98 -17.69
CA GLU A 465 -10.97 13.89 -16.53
C GLU A 465 -9.71 13.05 -16.84
N LEU A 466 -9.88 11.87 -17.44
CA LEU A 466 -8.72 11.05 -17.82
C LEU A 466 -7.86 11.75 -18.88
N LYS A 467 -8.48 12.45 -19.83
CA LYS A 467 -7.76 13.22 -20.85
C LYS A 467 -6.95 14.36 -20.22
N ALA A 468 -7.51 15.06 -19.24
CA ALA A 468 -6.83 16.16 -18.54
C ALA A 468 -5.64 15.67 -17.68
N THR A 469 -5.67 14.40 -17.25
CA THR A 469 -4.68 13.80 -16.36
C THR A 469 -3.76 12.79 -17.06
N LEU A 470 -3.59 12.86 -18.39
CA LEU A 470 -2.70 11.95 -19.12
C LEU A 470 -1.24 12.05 -18.68
N HIS A 471 -0.80 13.23 -18.28
CA HIS A 471 0.55 13.42 -17.73
C HIS A 471 0.81 12.60 -16.45
N GLU A 472 -0.25 12.19 -15.75
CA GLU A 472 -0.18 11.33 -14.56
C GLU A 472 -0.46 9.86 -14.85
N ASN A 473 -1.05 9.51 -16.00
CA ASN A 473 -1.61 8.17 -16.26
C ASN A 473 -1.12 7.50 -17.56
N ASN A 474 -0.57 8.25 -18.52
CA ASN A 474 -0.13 7.75 -19.81
C ASN A 474 1.36 7.42 -19.79
N PRO A 475 1.80 6.19 -20.13
CA PRO A 475 3.21 5.83 -20.05
C PRO A 475 4.14 6.78 -20.80
N THR A 476 3.74 7.26 -21.99
CA THR A 476 4.57 8.17 -22.81
C THR A 476 4.89 9.50 -22.12
N GLU A 477 4.17 9.90 -21.07
CA GLU A 477 4.34 11.18 -20.38
C GLU A 477 5.06 11.04 -19.03
N ARG A 478 5.27 9.81 -18.55
CA ARG A 478 5.71 9.53 -17.18
C ARG A 478 7.11 8.94 -17.07
N LEU A 479 7.86 8.86 -18.17
CA LEU A 479 9.06 8.00 -18.29
C LEU A 479 10.30 8.49 -17.55
N GLN A 480 10.36 9.78 -17.17
CA GLN A 480 11.56 10.39 -16.62
C GLN A 480 12.14 9.65 -15.40
N PRO A 481 11.36 9.16 -14.41
CA PRO A 481 11.90 8.39 -13.29
C PRO A 481 12.61 7.10 -13.72
N LEU A 482 12.10 6.38 -14.72
CA LEU A 482 12.74 5.16 -15.26
C LEU A 482 14.05 5.48 -15.98
N ALA A 483 14.05 6.54 -16.80
CA ALA A 483 15.22 6.99 -17.55
C ALA A 483 16.34 7.46 -16.60
N THR A 484 15.98 8.19 -15.55
CA THR A 484 16.92 8.59 -14.48
C THR A 484 17.54 7.38 -13.79
N ALA A 485 16.75 6.33 -13.55
CA ALA A 485 17.24 5.06 -13.01
C ALA A 485 17.99 4.17 -14.02
N LYS A 486 18.14 4.62 -15.27
CA LYS A 486 18.85 3.91 -16.36
C LYS A 486 18.32 2.51 -16.61
N VAL A 487 17.01 2.30 -16.47
CA VAL A 487 16.37 1.02 -16.75
C VAL A 487 16.42 0.74 -18.27
N PRO A 488 16.99 -0.37 -18.75
CA PRO A 488 17.03 -0.65 -20.18
C PRO A 488 15.65 -1.05 -20.73
N ILE A 489 15.35 -0.60 -21.96
CA ILE A 489 14.14 -0.95 -22.72
C ILE A 489 14.54 -1.65 -24.01
N PHE A 490 13.85 -2.75 -24.36
CA PHE A 490 13.97 -3.37 -25.68
C PHE A 490 12.58 -3.74 -26.20
N HIS A 491 12.20 -3.21 -27.36
CA HIS A 491 10.93 -3.56 -28.00
C HIS A 491 11.16 -4.28 -29.33
N ILE A 492 10.37 -5.32 -29.59
CA ILE A 492 10.15 -5.84 -30.95
C ILE A 492 8.76 -5.40 -31.41
N HIS A 493 8.66 -4.78 -32.58
CA HIS A 493 7.40 -4.19 -33.09
C HIS A 493 7.34 -4.31 -34.61
N GLY A 494 6.16 -4.52 -35.19
CA GLY A 494 5.96 -4.51 -36.65
C GLY A 494 5.78 -3.11 -37.25
N ASP A 495 6.31 -2.89 -38.44
CA ASP A 495 6.13 -1.64 -39.20
C ASP A 495 4.68 -1.42 -39.71
N ASN A 496 3.86 -2.48 -39.73
CA ASN A 496 2.50 -2.47 -40.28
C ASN A 496 1.43 -2.86 -39.25
N ASP A 497 1.68 -2.59 -37.96
CA ASP A 497 0.68 -2.77 -36.91
C ASP A 497 -0.44 -1.71 -37.01
N LYS A 498 -1.68 -2.14 -37.28
CA LYS A 498 -2.87 -1.26 -37.34
C LYS A 498 -3.64 -1.17 -36.02
N VAL A 499 -3.42 -2.10 -35.10
CA VAL A 499 -4.12 -2.15 -33.80
C VAL A 499 -3.35 -1.33 -32.77
N VAL A 500 -2.02 -1.46 -32.80
CA VAL A 500 -1.07 -0.74 -31.96
C VAL A 500 -0.05 -0.06 -32.88
N PRO A 501 -0.41 1.03 -33.58
CA PRO A 501 0.50 1.64 -34.54
C PRO A 501 1.85 2.01 -33.93
N TYR A 502 2.93 1.57 -34.58
CA TYR A 502 4.32 1.77 -34.13
C TYR A 502 4.59 3.22 -33.75
N HIS A 503 4.25 4.14 -34.66
CA HIS A 503 4.48 5.58 -34.49
C HIS A 503 3.67 6.20 -33.34
N LEU A 504 2.53 5.63 -32.95
CA LEU A 504 1.72 6.13 -31.83
C LEU A 504 2.07 5.51 -30.48
N ASN A 505 2.88 4.44 -30.47
CA ASN A 505 3.20 3.67 -29.28
C ASN A 505 4.70 3.57 -29.03
N THR A 506 5.38 2.60 -29.64
CA THR A 506 6.80 2.32 -29.37
C THR A 506 7.69 3.49 -29.77
N GLN A 507 7.45 4.11 -30.94
CA GLN A 507 8.30 5.20 -31.42
C GLN A 507 8.28 6.39 -30.45
N ILE A 508 7.09 6.92 -30.13
CA ILE A 508 6.95 8.06 -29.21
C ILE A 508 7.52 7.74 -27.82
N LEU A 509 7.25 6.54 -27.30
CA LEU A 509 7.80 6.14 -26.00
C LEU A 509 9.33 6.13 -26.01
N VAL A 510 9.95 5.48 -27.00
CA VAL A 510 11.41 5.32 -27.07
C VAL A 510 12.11 6.64 -27.35
N GLU A 511 11.59 7.48 -28.26
CA GLU A 511 12.15 8.80 -28.53
C GLU A 511 12.15 9.68 -27.28
N ARG A 512 11.06 9.68 -26.51
CA ARG A 512 10.99 10.41 -25.24
C ARG A 512 11.93 9.80 -24.20
N TYR A 513 12.02 8.47 -24.13
CA TYR A 513 12.91 7.77 -23.20
C TYR A 513 14.38 8.11 -23.43
N LEU A 514 14.81 8.09 -24.70
CA LEU A 514 16.16 8.46 -25.12
C LEU A 514 16.46 9.94 -24.82
N LYS A 515 15.49 10.85 -25.01
CA LYS A 515 15.63 12.28 -24.64
C LYS A 515 15.84 12.48 -23.14
N TYR A 516 15.22 11.65 -22.29
CA TYR A 516 15.50 11.63 -20.85
C TYR A 516 16.82 10.91 -20.49
N GLY A 517 17.56 10.42 -21.48
CA GLY A 517 18.85 9.74 -21.31
C GLY A 517 18.72 8.27 -20.87
N GLY A 518 17.54 7.65 -21.04
CA GLY A 518 17.31 6.24 -20.74
C GLY A 518 17.83 5.32 -21.86
N PRO A 519 18.40 4.15 -21.55
CA PRO A 519 18.86 3.20 -22.57
C PRO A 519 17.68 2.46 -23.23
N ALA A 520 17.55 2.53 -24.54
CA ALA A 520 16.52 1.82 -25.29
C ALA A 520 17.01 1.32 -26.66
N GLU A 521 16.49 0.17 -27.07
CA GLU A 521 16.65 -0.42 -28.41
C GLU A 521 15.29 -0.87 -28.95
N VAL A 522 15.13 -0.83 -30.27
CA VAL A 522 13.91 -1.29 -30.97
C VAL A 522 14.31 -2.14 -32.15
N GLU A 523 13.71 -3.32 -32.26
CA GLU A 523 13.73 -4.16 -33.45
C GLU A 523 12.40 -3.96 -34.19
N LEU A 524 12.46 -3.21 -35.30
CA LEU A 524 11.32 -2.99 -36.18
C LEU A 524 11.28 -4.10 -37.24
N VAL A 525 10.23 -4.91 -37.23
CA VAL A 525 10.08 -6.06 -38.11
C VAL A 525 9.23 -5.68 -39.33
N GLU A 526 9.80 -5.89 -40.52
CA GLU A 526 9.17 -5.54 -41.79
C GLU A 526 7.94 -6.40 -42.10
N ASN A 527 6.92 -5.76 -42.67
CA ASN A 527 5.66 -6.36 -43.13
C ASN A 527 4.88 -7.13 -42.06
N GLN A 528 5.10 -6.83 -40.78
CA GLN A 528 4.41 -7.48 -39.67
C GLN A 528 3.49 -6.50 -38.93
N GLY A 529 2.39 -7.01 -38.39
CA GLY A 529 1.42 -6.22 -37.64
C GLY A 529 0.98 -6.91 -36.33
N HIS A 530 -0.20 -6.55 -35.81
CA HIS A 530 -0.72 -7.15 -34.57
C HIS A 530 -1.24 -8.57 -34.77
N ASN A 531 -0.33 -9.54 -34.87
CA ASN A 531 -0.66 -10.91 -35.18
C ASN A 531 0.09 -11.89 -34.26
N MET A 532 -0.14 -13.18 -34.49
CA MET A 532 0.49 -14.28 -33.76
C MET A 532 1.64 -14.91 -34.53
N TRP A 533 2.35 -14.13 -35.37
CA TRP A 533 3.55 -14.61 -36.06
C TRP A 533 4.57 -15.14 -35.05
N THR A 534 5.14 -16.32 -35.32
CA THR A 534 5.98 -17.02 -34.35
C THR A 534 7.25 -16.23 -34.00
N GLY A 535 7.78 -15.43 -34.93
CA GLY A 535 8.99 -14.62 -34.71
C GLY A 535 8.89 -13.61 -33.56
N TRP A 536 7.68 -13.19 -33.19
CA TRP A 536 7.48 -12.38 -31.97
C TRP A 536 7.88 -13.13 -30.70
N PHE A 537 7.62 -14.43 -30.68
CA PHE A 537 7.78 -15.27 -29.50
C PHE A 537 9.05 -16.12 -29.52
N GLU A 538 9.63 -16.26 -30.70
CA GLU A 538 10.87 -17.00 -30.97
C GLU A 538 12.07 -16.08 -31.26
N SER A 539 11.97 -14.80 -30.88
CA SER A 539 13.04 -13.82 -31.01
C SER A 539 14.18 -14.11 -30.03
N GLU A 540 15.34 -14.50 -30.56
CA GLU A 540 16.57 -14.70 -29.77
C GLU A 540 17.10 -13.38 -29.18
N THR A 541 16.95 -12.25 -29.89
CA THR A 541 17.38 -10.92 -29.44
C THR A 541 16.58 -10.46 -28.21
N LEU A 542 15.24 -10.52 -28.29
CA LEU A 542 14.35 -10.21 -27.17
C LEU A 542 14.61 -11.15 -25.99
N THR A 543 14.76 -12.45 -26.25
CA THR A 543 14.97 -13.45 -25.20
C THR A 543 16.27 -13.22 -24.46
N ARG A 544 17.37 -12.94 -25.18
CA ARG A 544 18.66 -12.59 -24.57
C ARG A 544 18.56 -11.34 -23.72
N PHE A 545 17.88 -10.30 -24.21
CA PHE A 545 17.63 -9.09 -23.42
C PHE A 545 16.94 -9.42 -22.10
N VAL A 546 15.85 -10.19 -22.15
CA VAL A 546 15.06 -10.56 -20.96
C VAL A 546 15.91 -11.34 -19.95
N VAL A 547 16.68 -12.33 -20.43
CA VAL A 547 17.60 -13.13 -19.60
C VAL A 547 18.62 -12.23 -18.90
N ASP A 548 19.30 -11.37 -19.66
CA ASP A 548 20.35 -10.51 -19.11
C ASP A 548 19.80 -9.55 -18.06
N ARG A 549 18.61 -8.99 -18.27
CA ARG A 549 17.97 -8.07 -17.31
C ARG A 549 17.46 -8.78 -16.07
N ALA A 550 16.85 -9.95 -16.20
CA ALA A 550 16.38 -10.74 -15.06
C ALA A 550 17.53 -11.25 -14.17
N LEU A 551 18.71 -11.50 -14.77
CA LEU A 551 19.94 -11.86 -14.06
C LEU A 551 20.74 -10.65 -13.55
N GLY A 552 20.28 -9.42 -13.82
CA GLY A 552 20.95 -8.20 -13.36
C GLY A 552 22.26 -7.88 -14.07
N LYS A 553 22.47 -8.39 -15.29
CA LYS A 553 23.68 -8.10 -16.07
C LYS A 553 23.68 -6.63 -16.55
N PRO A 554 24.84 -5.94 -16.51
CA PRO A 554 24.96 -4.57 -17.01
C PRO A 554 24.45 -4.42 -18.45
N TRP A 555 23.87 -3.26 -18.75
CA TRP A 555 23.53 -2.90 -20.12
C TRP A 555 24.79 -2.57 -20.90
N GLN A 556 24.98 -3.23 -22.05
CA GLN A 556 26.03 -2.89 -23.01
C GLN A 556 25.32 -2.40 -24.28
N ASN A 557 25.51 -1.13 -24.66
CA ASN A 557 24.98 -0.62 -25.92
C ASN A 557 25.54 -1.45 -27.08
N SER A 558 24.67 -2.05 -27.88
CA SER A 558 25.07 -2.77 -29.09
C SER A 558 25.61 -1.84 -30.19
N SER A 559 25.43 -0.52 -30.05
CA SER A 559 25.83 0.54 -30.99
C SER A 559 27.21 1.17 -30.74
N ARG A 560 28.15 0.44 -30.13
CA ARG A 560 29.60 0.72 -30.25
C ARG A 560 30.27 -0.37 -31.10
N LYS A 561 29.89 -0.44 -32.37
CA LYS A 561 30.71 -1.01 -33.45
C LYS A 561 30.53 -0.18 -34.70
#